data_AF-A0A7L4CQ31-F1
#
_entry.id   AF-A0A7L4CQ31-F1
#
_cell.length_a   1.000
_cell.length_b   1.000
_cell.length_c   1.000
_cell.angle_alpha   90.00
_cell.angle_beta   90.00
_cell.angle_gamma   90.00
#
_symmetry.space_group_name_H-M   'P 1'
#
loop_
_entity.id
_entity.type
_entity.pdbx_description
1 polymer ?
#
loop_
_entity_poly.entity_id
_entity_poly.type
_entity_poly.pdbx_seq_one_letter_code
_entity_poly.pdbx_strand_id
1 'polypeptide(L)'
;GVYVYELSAVLIHRGVSAYSGHYIAHVRDPQTGEWYKFNDEDIEKMEGKKLQLGIEEDLAEPSKSQTRKPKCGKGTHCSRNAYMLVYRLQTREKSLTVQVPAFLQELVERDNSKFEEWCNEMAEMRKQSVARGKIKHEEVKELYQRLPAEAGSPYDFISLEWLQKWLDESTPPKPIDNTACLCSHGKLHPDKISLMKRISEYVADFFYRRYGGGPRLNVKALCKDCVVERCRILRLKNQLNEDYKTVTNLLKITVKGNDGFWVGKASLRSWRQLALEQLNEQDEDAEHSNGKINGNAQNKDESNEDKREEEEELNFNEDIVCPHGDLCISENERRVVSKEAWEKLKQYFPKAPEFPNNKECCSQCKILEREGEENEALHKMMASEQKTSLQNLFHDKCRPCLGSWPQETDELYIVSQFFVEEWRKFVRRPTRCSPVSSVGNSALLCPHGGLMFTYSSMTKEDSKLIALIWPSEWERIQKLFVVDHIIKITRSQAGADPESALYISEPQLCPECREGLLCQQQRDLREYTQATIYIHKVVDNKKVRAPSLP
;
A
#
# COMPACT_ATOMS: atom_id res chain seq x y z
N GLY A 1 79.88 -9.55 6.08
CA GLY A 1 79.40 -10.86 6.56
C GLY A 1 77.99 -11.06 6.05
N VAL A 2 77.59 -12.30 5.75
CA VAL A 2 76.23 -12.61 5.27
C VAL A 2 75.26 -12.51 6.45
N TYR A 3 74.36 -11.53 6.43
CA TYR A 3 73.28 -11.41 7.40
C TYR A 3 72.12 -12.31 6.95
N VAL A 4 71.79 -13.33 7.75
CA VAL A 4 70.68 -14.26 7.46
C VAL A 4 69.48 -13.85 8.31
N TYR A 5 68.30 -13.76 7.69
CA TYR A 5 67.05 -13.43 8.36
C TYR A 5 66.08 -14.61 8.28
N GLU A 6 65.36 -14.88 9.37
CA GLU A 6 64.33 -15.92 9.40
C GLU A 6 62.93 -15.34 9.64
N LEU A 7 61.94 -15.90 8.96
CA LEU A 7 60.55 -15.49 9.10
C LEU A 7 60.05 -15.85 10.51
N SER A 8 59.56 -14.85 11.23
CA SER A 8 59.13 -14.95 12.64
C SER A 8 57.63 -14.79 12.80
N ALA A 9 57.01 -13.93 11.99
CA ALA A 9 55.57 -13.77 11.99
C ALA A 9 55.03 -13.40 10.60
N VAL A 10 53.76 -13.71 10.37
CA VAL A 10 52.99 -13.30 9.19
C VAL A 10 51.69 -12.70 9.68
N LEU A 11 51.44 -11.43 9.37
CA LEU A 11 50.14 -10.80 9.60
C LEU A 11 49.27 -11.05 8.37
N ILE A 12 48.08 -11.58 8.59
CA ILE A 12 47.12 -11.94 7.56
C ILE A 12 45.91 -11.02 7.69
N HIS A 13 45.49 -10.44 6.57
CA HIS A 13 44.27 -9.65 6.48
C HIS A 13 43.18 -10.45 5.78
N ARG A 14 42.06 -10.69 6.46
CA ARG A 14 40.87 -11.37 5.95
C ARG A 14 39.76 -10.36 5.72
N GLY A 15 39.58 -9.88 4.50
CA GLY A 15 38.53 -8.93 4.19
C GLY A 15 38.40 -8.67 2.69
N VAL A 16 37.20 -8.26 2.27
CA VAL A 16 36.88 -7.96 0.86
C VAL A 16 37.50 -6.64 0.37
N SER A 17 37.94 -5.76 1.29
CA SER A 17 38.52 -4.46 0.95
C SER A 17 39.66 -4.09 1.92
N ALA A 18 40.50 -3.13 1.53
CA ALA A 18 41.54 -2.60 2.42
C ALA A 18 41.01 -1.72 3.57
N TYR A 19 39.73 -1.34 3.55
CA TYR A 19 39.10 -0.48 4.56
C TYR A 19 38.33 -1.24 5.63
N SER A 20 38.08 -2.54 5.41
CA SER A 20 37.31 -3.40 6.31
C SER A 20 37.72 -4.85 6.15
N GLY A 21 38.16 -5.44 7.26
CA GLY A 21 38.52 -6.85 7.36
C GLY A 21 39.04 -7.18 8.75
N HIS A 22 39.40 -8.45 8.93
CA HIS A 22 39.87 -9.03 10.18
C HIS A 22 41.36 -9.37 10.11
N TYR A 23 42.13 -9.01 11.12
CA TYR A 23 43.57 -9.28 11.14
C TYR A 23 43.90 -10.41 12.11
N ILE A 24 44.69 -11.36 11.63
CA ILE A 24 45.22 -12.44 12.46
C ILE A 24 46.73 -12.54 12.28
N ALA A 25 47.43 -13.08 13.26
CA ALA A 25 48.87 -13.25 13.21
C ALA A 25 49.26 -14.72 13.30
N HIS A 26 50.06 -15.20 12.34
CA HIS A 26 50.80 -16.45 12.49
C HIS A 26 52.17 -16.11 13.05
N VAL A 27 52.48 -16.59 14.24
CA VAL A 27 53.75 -16.31 14.91
C VAL A 27 54.46 -17.62 15.19
N ARG A 28 55.76 -17.65 14.85
CA ARG A 28 56.62 -18.80 15.13
C ARG A 28 57.23 -18.62 16.50
N ASP A 29 57.00 -19.57 17.38
CA ASP A 29 57.70 -19.63 18.66
C ASP A 29 59.20 -19.88 18.39
N PRO A 30 60.08 -18.96 18.82
CA PRO A 30 61.50 -19.08 18.56
C PRO A 30 62.18 -20.23 19.31
N GLN A 31 61.60 -20.73 20.40
CA GLN A 31 62.19 -21.80 21.22
C GLN A 31 61.81 -23.18 20.67
N THR A 32 60.52 -23.40 20.40
CA THR A 32 60.04 -24.69 19.90
C THR A 32 60.10 -24.79 18.38
N GLY A 33 60.13 -23.65 17.67
CA GLY A 33 60.06 -23.57 16.22
C GLY A 33 58.66 -23.83 15.65
N GLU A 34 57.66 -24.04 16.51
CA GLU A 34 56.27 -24.31 16.17
C GLU A 34 55.53 -23.01 15.80
N TRP A 35 54.50 -23.13 14.97
CA TRP A 35 53.68 -21.99 14.56
C TRP A 35 52.38 -21.94 15.34
N TYR A 36 51.98 -20.74 15.73
CA TYR A 36 50.73 -20.46 16.41
C TYR A 36 49.95 -19.43 15.62
N LYS A 37 48.63 -19.60 15.57
CA LYS A 37 47.68 -18.67 15.00
C LYS A 37 47.01 -17.91 16.13
N PHE A 38 47.18 -16.60 16.12
CA PHE A 38 46.58 -15.66 17.06
C PHE A 38 45.43 -14.95 16.36
N ASN A 39 44.22 -15.19 16.85
CA ASN A 39 42.96 -14.66 16.34
C ASN A 39 42.16 -14.08 17.52
N ASP A 40 42.41 -12.82 17.85
CA ASP A 40 41.86 -12.15 19.04
C ASP A 40 42.07 -12.96 20.33
N GLU A 41 40.99 -13.43 20.96
CA GLU A 41 40.99 -14.28 22.16
C GLU A 41 41.37 -15.75 21.90
N ASP A 42 41.35 -16.19 20.64
CA ASP A 42 41.66 -17.56 20.24
C ASP A 42 43.14 -17.73 19.85
N ILE A 43 43.83 -18.65 20.52
CA ILE A 43 45.20 -19.02 20.20
C ILE A 43 45.25 -20.51 19.88
N GLU A 44 45.58 -20.82 18.62
CA GLU A 44 45.62 -22.19 18.10
C GLU A 44 47.05 -22.59 17.73
N LYS A 45 47.50 -23.76 18.19
CA LYS A 45 48.76 -24.35 17.72
C LYS A 45 48.55 -24.96 16.33
N MET A 46 49.35 -24.57 15.35
CA MET A 46 49.27 -25.15 14.00
C MET A 46 49.83 -26.57 13.96
N GLU A 47 49.21 -27.43 13.15
CA GLU A 47 49.67 -28.82 12.98
C GLU A 47 50.97 -28.89 12.16
N GLY A 48 52.05 -29.33 12.82
CA GLY A 48 53.35 -29.59 12.23
C GLY A 48 54.30 -28.37 12.19
N LYS A 49 55.58 -28.64 11.92
CA LYS A 49 56.66 -27.62 11.95
C LYS A 49 56.70 -26.66 10.75
N LYS A 50 55.72 -26.73 9.86
CA LYS A 50 55.71 -25.97 8.60
C LYS A 50 54.62 -24.92 8.63
N LEU A 51 54.99 -23.68 8.28
CA LEU A 51 54.06 -22.59 8.11
C LEU A 51 53.00 -22.94 7.06
N GLN A 52 51.74 -22.96 7.45
CA GLN A 52 50.62 -23.18 6.55
C GLN A 52 50.00 -21.83 6.16
N LEU A 53 50.22 -21.40 4.91
CA LEU A 53 49.60 -20.19 4.35
C LEU A 53 48.62 -20.59 3.24
N GLY A 54 47.48 -19.88 3.16
CA GLY A 54 46.48 -20.08 2.11
C GLY A 54 45.61 -21.34 2.25
N ILE A 55 45.51 -21.90 3.46
CA ILE A 55 44.55 -22.98 3.81
C ILE A 55 43.34 -22.40 4.57
N GLU A 56 43.46 -21.15 5.01
CA GLU A 56 42.43 -20.49 5.79
C GLU A 56 41.31 -20.02 4.88
N GLU A 57 40.11 -20.51 5.15
CA GLU A 57 38.91 -20.19 4.39
C GLU A 57 38.64 -18.68 4.45
N ASP A 58 38.56 -18.05 3.28
CA ASP A 58 38.01 -16.72 3.14
C ASP A 58 36.55 -16.79 3.60
N LEU A 59 36.22 -16.13 4.71
CA LEU A 59 34.84 -15.96 5.19
C LEU A 59 34.08 -15.01 4.26
N ALA A 60 33.87 -15.41 3.01
CA ALA A 60 32.90 -14.84 2.08
C ALA A 60 32.83 -15.69 0.80
N GLU A 61 31.76 -16.51 0.70
CA GLU A 61 30.99 -16.91 -0.49
C GLU A 61 30.75 -18.43 -0.63
N PRO A 62 29.53 -18.92 -0.33
CA PRO A 62 29.09 -20.24 -0.74
C PRO A 62 28.53 -20.16 -2.16
N SER A 63 29.38 -19.99 -3.17
CA SER A 63 29.13 -20.45 -4.56
C SER A 63 30.14 -19.90 -5.56
N LYS A 64 30.64 -20.82 -6.41
CA LYS A 64 31.43 -20.65 -7.65
C LYS A 64 32.94 -20.93 -7.53
N SER A 65 33.28 -22.12 -8.03
CA SER A 65 34.60 -22.59 -8.46
C SER A 65 35.75 -22.41 -7.47
N GLN A 66 36.14 -23.51 -6.82
CA GLN A 66 37.47 -23.67 -6.21
C GLN A 66 38.56 -23.34 -7.24
N THR A 67 39.05 -22.10 -7.25
CA THR A 67 40.24 -21.76 -8.04
C THR A 67 41.40 -22.57 -7.48
N ARG A 68 41.92 -23.51 -8.28
CA ARG A 68 43.05 -24.38 -7.94
C ARG A 68 44.16 -23.60 -7.24
N LYS A 69 44.69 -24.14 -6.13
CA LYS A 69 45.89 -23.63 -5.45
C LYS A 69 46.96 -23.29 -6.51
N PRO A 70 47.59 -22.10 -6.46
CA PRO A 70 48.76 -21.85 -7.30
C PRO A 70 49.79 -22.96 -7.04
N LYS A 71 50.27 -23.65 -8.09
CA LYS A 71 51.35 -24.63 -7.94
C LYS A 71 52.63 -23.88 -7.55
N CYS A 72 52.86 -23.72 -6.25
CA CYS A 72 54.12 -23.24 -5.69
C CYS A 72 55.13 -24.40 -5.70
N GLY A 73 56.39 -24.15 -6.10
CA GLY A 73 57.46 -25.15 -6.08
C GLY A 73 57.77 -25.65 -4.66
N LYS A 74 58.48 -26.79 -4.53
CA LYS A 74 58.96 -27.27 -3.22
C LYS A 74 59.83 -26.19 -2.57
N GLY A 75 59.42 -25.70 -1.38
CA GLY A 75 60.13 -24.67 -0.63
C GLY A 75 59.63 -23.24 -0.81
N THR A 76 58.53 -23.03 -1.56
CA THR A 76 57.92 -21.70 -1.76
C THR A 76 56.51 -21.67 -1.17
N HIS A 77 56.14 -20.56 -0.52
CA HIS A 77 54.78 -20.31 -0.02
C HIS A 77 54.07 -19.28 -0.89
N CYS A 78 52.79 -19.53 -1.17
CA CYS A 78 51.93 -18.66 -1.95
C CYS A 78 50.74 -18.26 -1.07
N SER A 79 50.49 -16.96 -0.87
CA SER A 79 49.34 -16.45 -0.12
C SER A 79 48.67 -15.29 -0.85
N ARG A 80 47.34 -15.21 -0.77
CA ARG A 80 46.54 -14.09 -1.29
C ARG A 80 46.21 -13.04 -0.21
N ASN A 81 46.43 -13.38 1.06
CA ASN A 81 45.95 -12.63 2.21
C ASN A 81 47.07 -12.25 3.21
N ALA A 82 48.31 -12.65 2.95
CA ALA A 82 49.45 -12.19 3.73
C ALA A 82 49.65 -10.69 3.52
N TYR A 83 49.41 -9.90 4.56
CA TYR A 83 49.51 -8.45 4.55
C TYR A 83 50.92 -7.97 4.94
N MET A 84 51.55 -8.62 5.93
CA MET A 84 52.90 -8.28 6.39
C MET A 84 53.71 -9.53 6.71
N LEU A 85 54.99 -9.55 6.30
CA LEU A 85 55.96 -10.58 6.67
C LEU A 85 56.99 -9.98 7.62
N VAL A 86 57.16 -10.59 8.80
CA VAL A 86 58.09 -10.12 9.84
C VAL A 86 59.26 -11.09 9.92
N TYR A 87 60.46 -10.58 9.63
CA TYR A 87 61.70 -11.32 9.69
C TYR A 87 62.56 -10.86 10.87
N ARG A 88 63.24 -11.79 11.53
CA ARG A 88 64.25 -11.50 12.55
C ARG A 88 65.64 -11.88 12.04
N LEU A 89 66.64 -11.09 12.40
CA LEU A 89 68.04 -11.44 12.12
C LEU A 89 68.39 -12.71 12.90
N GLN A 90 68.98 -13.70 12.22
CA GLN A 90 69.44 -14.95 12.82
C GLN A 90 70.72 -14.70 13.62
N THR A 91 70.58 -14.08 14.80
CA THR A 91 71.66 -13.91 15.77
C THR A 91 71.74 -15.14 16.67
N ARG A 92 72.97 -15.59 17.00
CA ARG A 92 73.20 -16.67 17.98
C ARG A 92 72.45 -16.37 19.29
N GLU A 93 71.72 -17.39 19.74
CA GLU A 93 70.78 -17.49 20.86
C GLU A 93 70.88 -16.45 21.99
N LYS A 94 69.71 -16.00 22.45
CA LYS A 94 69.49 -15.66 23.86
C LYS A 94 68.26 -16.43 24.35
N SER A 95 68.48 -17.35 25.28
CA SER A 95 67.43 -17.87 26.15
C SER A 95 66.84 -16.68 26.91
N LEU A 96 65.57 -16.35 26.64
CA LEU A 96 64.86 -15.28 27.32
C LEU A 96 64.26 -15.85 28.61
N THR A 97 65.07 -15.94 29.67
CA THR A 97 64.53 -16.00 31.03
C THR A 97 64.10 -14.58 31.40
N VAL A 98 62.84 -14.25 31.13
CA VAL A 98 62.26 -12.96 31.53
C VAL A 98 61.87 -13.07 33.00
N GLN A 99 62.57 -12.37 33.88
CA GLN A 99 62.09 -12.16 35.24
C GLN A 99 61.11 -10.98 35.24
N VAL A 100 59.86 -11.24 35.65
CA VAL A 100 58.84 -10.20 35.79
C VAL A 100 59.09 -9.45 37.11
N PRO A 101 59.12 -8.10 37.11
CA PRO A 101 59.20 -7.31 38.33
C PRO A 101 58.09 -7.66 39.34
N ALA A 102 58.41 -7.68 40.63
CA ALA A 102 57.49 -8.09 41.70
C ALA A 102 56.15 -7.36 41.68
N PHE A 103 56.13 -6.04 41.43
CA PHE A 103 54.89 -5.27 41.38
C PHE A 103 53.96 -5.67 40.23
N LEU A 104 54.49 -6.17 39.10
CA LEU A 104 53.68 -6.69 37.99
C LEU A 104 53.17 -8.10 38.32
N GLN A 105 53.97 -8.90 39.03
CA GLN A 105 53.55 -10.21 39.50
C GLN A 105 52.38 -10.09 40.48
N GLU A 106 52.44 -9.18 41.45
CA GLU A 106 51.32 -8.89 42.36
C GLU A 106 50.05 -8.44 41.61
N LEU A 107 50.20 -7.63 40.55
CA LEU A 107 49.06 -7.21 39.72
C LEU A 107 48.41 -8.39 39.00
N VAL A 108 49.20 -9.30 38.43
CA VAL A 108 48.72 -10.52 37.75
C VAL A 108 48.05 -11.47 38.75
N GLU A 109 48.66 -11.69 39.91
CA GLU A 109 48.09 -12.54 40.96
C GLU A 109 46.75 -11.99 41.47
N ARG A 110 46.64 -10.67 41.64
CA ARG A 110 45.38 -10.02 42.02
C ARG A 110 44.30 -10.16 40.94
N ASP A 111 44.66 -10.09 39.67
CA ASP A 111 43.69 -10.24 38.57
C ASP A 111 43.24 -11.70 38.42
N ASN A 112 44.16 -12.65 38.53
CA ASN A 112 43.85 -14.09 38.56
C ASN A 112 42.91 -14.43 39.73
N SER A 113 43.16 -13.89 40.92
CA SER A 113 42.29 -14.10 42.10
C SER A 113 40.86 -13.65 41.82
N LYS A 114 40.67 -12.48 41.18
CA LYS A 114 39.34 -11.99 40.79
C LYS A 114 38.68 -12.87 39.74
N PHE A 115 39.46 -13.38 38.78
CA PHE A 115 38.94 -14.28 37.75
C PHE A 115 38.49 -15.62 38.34
N GLU A 116 39.23 -16.16 39.32
CA GLU A 116 38.86 -17.38 40.04
C GLU A 116 37.59 -17.20 40.88
N GLU A 117 37.47 -16.07 41.60
CA GLU A 117 36.25 -15.69 42.32
C GLU A 117 35.05 -15.64 41.35
N TRP A 118 35.20 -14.96 40.22
CA TRP A 118 34.17 -14.89 39.19
C TRP A 118 33.79 -16.28 38.64
N CYS A 119 34.76 -17.17 38.39
CA CYS A 119 34.49 -18.53 37.95
C CYS A 119 33.67 -19.32 38.98
N ASN A 120 34.00 -19.17 40.27
CA ASN A 120 33.27 -19.82 41.35
C ASN A 120 31.83 -19.31 41.47
N GLU A 121 31.62 -17.99 41.39
CA GLU A 121 30.29 -17.38 41.38
C GLU A 121 29.45 -17.88 40.19
N MET A 122 30.04 -17.94 38.99
CA MET A 122 29.36 -18.47 37.80
C MET A 122 29.00 -19.95 37.94
N ALA A 123 29.88 -20.76 38.52
CA ALA A 123 29.61 -22.17 38.78
C ALA A 123 28.45 -22.35 39.77
N GLU A 124 28.41 -21.55 40.83
CA GLU A 124 27.36 -21.61 41.84
C GLU A 124 26.00 -21.15 41.30
N MET A 125 25.96 -20.04 40.55
CA MET A 125 24.75 -19.59 39.86
C MET A 125 24.18 -20.64 38.90
N ARG A 126 25.05 -21.35 38.16
CA ARG A 126 24.62 -22.46 37.28
C ARG A 126 24.03 -23.60 38.09
N LYS A 127 24.67 -24.02 39.19
CA LYS A 127 24.15 -25.09 40.07
C LYS A 127 22.77 -24.73 40.64
N GLN A 128 22.61 -23.51 41.15
CA GLN A 128 21.34 -23.04 41.69
C GLN A 128 20.24 -23.00 40.62
N SER A 129 20.56 -22.54 39.42
CA SER A 129 19.61 -22.51 38.29
C SER A 129 19.15 -23.91 37.88
N VAL A 130 20.08 -24.88 37.80
CA VAL A 130 19.76 -26.28 37.50
C VAL A 130 18.92 -26.91 38.59
N ALA A 131 19.25 -26.68 39.87
CA ALA A 131 18.50 -27.22 41.00
C ALA A 131 17.04 -26.69 41.01
N ARG A 132 16.87 -25.38 40.79
CA ARG A 132 15.55 -24.75 40.69
C ARG A 132 14.74 -25.30 39.51
N GLY A 133 15.38 -25.52 38.36
CA GLY A 133 14.74 -26.15 37.19
C GLY A 133 14.24 -27.56 37.48
N LYS A 134 15.06 -28.40 38.14
CA LYS A 134 14.66 -29.77 38.53
C LYS A 134 13.46 -29.80 39.48
N ILE A 135 13.42 -28.89 40.46
CA ILE A 135 12.28 -28.79 41.39
C ILE A 135 11.00 -28.43 40.64
N LYS A 136 11.05 -27.42 39.75
CA LYS A 136 9.89 -27.01 38.93
C LYS A 136 9.43 -28.16 38.03
N HIS A 137 10.36 -28.90 37.43
CA HIS A 137 10.03 -30.02 36.55
C HIS A 137 9.25 -31.13 37.27
N GLU A 138 9.66 -31.52 38.47
CA GLU A 138 8.93 -32.54 39.24
C GLU A 138 7.55 -32.05 39.70
N GLU A 139 7.42 -30.77 40.08
CA GLU A 139 6.14 -30.13 40.42
C GLU A 139 5.17 -30.16 39.23
N VAL A 140 5.63 -29.78 38.03
CA VAL A 140 4.83 -29.82 36.80
C VAL A 140 4.37 -31.24 36.50
N LYS A 141 5.26 -32.23 36.64
CA LYS A 141 4.96 -33.64 36.39
C LYS A 141 3.89 -34.19 37.33
N GLU A 142 3.94 -33.86 38.63
CA GLU A 142 2.91 -34.26 39.59
C GLU A 142 1.55 -33.63 39.25
N LEU A 143 1.52 -32.31 38.98
CA LEU A 143 0.28 -31.59 38.68
C LEU A 143 -0.33 -32.05 37.36
N TYR A 144 0.48 -32.32 36.34
CA TYR A 144 0.02 -32.77 35.03
C TYR A 144 -0.76 -34.09 35.13
N GLN A 145 -0.34 -35.01 36.00
CA GLN A 145 -1.04 -36.29 36.23
C GLN A 145 -2.44 -36.08 36.84
N ARG A 146 -2.63 -35.04 37.65
CA ARG A 146 -3.90 -34.73 38.33
C ARG A 146 -4.72 -33.65 37.62
N LEU A 147 -4.22 -33.13 36.50
CA LEU A 147 -4.81 -32.01 35.77
C LEU A 147 -6.20 -32.34 35.19
N PRO A 148 -6.44 -33.51 34.58
CA PRO A 148 -7.78 -33.86 34.09
C PRO A 148 -8.78 -34.05 35.22
N ALA A 149 -9.96 -33.43 35.12
CA ALA A 149 -11.08 -33.73 36.00
C ALA A 149 -11.73 -35.07 35.62
N GLU A 150 -11.89 -35.95 36.59
CA GLU A 150 -12.64 -37.21 36.47
C GLU A 150 -14.13 -36.96 36.18
N ALA A 151 -14.80 -37.94 35.58
CA ALA A 151 -16.22 -37.83 35.26
C ALA A 151 -17.07 -37.74 36.55
N GLY A 152 -17.90 -36.70 36.68
CA GLY A 152 -18.76 -36.47 37.83
C GLY A 152 -18.10 -35.70 38.99
N SER A 153 -16.79 -35.47 38.94
CA SER A 153 -16.06 -34.69 39.94
C SER A 153 -16.13 -33.17 39.65
N PRO A 154 -16.01 -32.31 40.69
CA PRO A 154 -15.96 -30.86 40.50
C PRO A 154 -14.74 -30.46 39.67
N TYR A 155 -14.91 -29.41 38.87
CA TYR A 155 -13.90 -28.92 37.95
C TYR A 155 -14.02 -27.41 37.73
N ASP A 156 -12.92 -26.85 37.25
CA ASP A 156 -12.81 -25.46 36.86
C ASP A 156 -12.32 -25.35 35.41
N PHE A 157 -12.59 -24.20 34.79
CA PHE A 157 -12.01 -23.79 33.53
C PHE A 157 -10.84 -22.83 33.78
N ILE A 158 -9.76 -23.03 33.02
CA ILE A 158 -8.61 -22.13 32.99
C ILE A 158 -8.24 -21.81 31.54
N SER A 159 -7.79 -20.58 31.29
CA SER A 159 -7.27 -20.17 29.98
C SER A 159 -6.17 -21.12 29.49
N LEU A 160 -6.31 -21.61 28.27
CA LEU A 160 -5.27 -22.41 27.61
C LEU A 160 -3.98 -21.62 27.43
N GLU A 161 -4.10 -20.32 27.12
CA GLU A 161 -2.95 -19.44 26.95
C GLU A 161 -2.14 -19.33 28.24
N TRP A 162 -2.83 -19.14 29.37
CA TRP A 162 -2.16 -19.09 30.67
C TRP A 162 -1.50 -20.43 31.01
N LEU A 163 -2.20 -21.53 30.78
CA LEU A 163 -1.68 -22.87 31.07
C LEU A 163 -0.44 -23.20 30.23
N GLN A 164 -0.42 -22.79 28.96
CA GLN A 164 0.74 -22.92 28.07
C GLN A 164 1.94 -22.10 28.59
N LYS A 165 1.72 -20.85 28.99
CA LYS A 165 2.77 -20.00 29.58
C LYS A 165 3.30 -20.55 30.90
N TRP A 166 2.46 -21.19 31.70
CA TRP A 166 2.87 -21.84 32.94
C TRP A 166 3.79 -23.05 32.68
N LEU A 167 3.51 -23.82 31.63
CA LEU A 167 4.34 -24.93 31.17
C LEU A 167 5.68 -24.48 30.57
N ASP A 168 5.74 -23.25 30.04
CA ASP A 168 6.97 -22.67 29.54
C ASP A 168 7.94 -22.31 30.70
N GLU A 169 9.21 -22.70 30.55
CA GLU A 169 10.26 -22.45 31.55
C GLU A 169 10.93 -21.09 31.37
N SER A 170 10.71 -20.43 30.24
CA SER A 170 11.40 -19.19 29.84
C SER A 170 11.04 -17.98 30.70
N THR A 171 9.83 -17.91 31.26
CA THR A 171 9.34 -16.75 32.01
C THR A 171 8.51 -17.13 33.24
N PRO A 172 8.53 -16.32 34.31
CA PRO A 172 7.62 -16.52 35.44
C PRO A 172 6.17 -16.31 34.99
N PRO A 173 5.24 -17.24 35.29
CA PRO A 173 3.85 -17.09 34.89
C PRO A 173 3.21 -15.91 35.63
N LYS A 174 2.46 -15.09 34.88
CA LYS A 174 1.63 -14.01 35.43
C LYS A 174 0.46 -14.58 36.24
N PRO A 175 -0.26 -13.77 37.04
CA PRO A 175 -1.53 -14.19 37.64
C PRO A 175 -2.51 -14.72 36.59
N ILE A 176 -3.38 -15.64 36.99
CA ILE A 176 -4.36 -16.26 36.10
C ILE A 176 -5.33 -15.19 35.60
N ASP A 177 -5.58 -15.14 34.30
CA ASP A 177 -6.53 -14.23 33.70
C ASP A 177 -7.47 -14.97 32.76
N ASN A 178 -8.76 -14.97 33.11
CA ASN A 178 -9.82 -15.58 32.31
C ASN A 178 -10.78 -14.54 31.71
N THR A 179 -10.48 -13.24 31.85
CA THR A 179 -11.38 -12.14 31.46
C THR A 179 -11.69 -12.14 29.96
N ALA A 180 -10.72 -12.48 29.11
CA ALA A 180 -10.88 -12.56 27.65
C ALA A 180 -11.92 -13.61 27.19
N CYS A 181 -12.31 -14.55 28.06
CA CYS A 181 -13.29 -15.58 27.76
C CYS A 181 -14.69 -15.27 28.32
N LEU A 182 -14.85 -14.14 29.00
CA LEU A 182 -16.13 -13.74 29.55
C LEU A 182 -16.98 -13.03 28.50
N CYS A 183 -18.28 -13.21 28.60
CA CYS A 183 -19.26 -12.36 27.94
C CYS A 183 -19.52 -11.09 28.75
N SER A 184 -20.30 -10.15 28.20
CA SER A 184 -20.79 -8.94 28.88
C SER A 184 -21.54 -9.23 30.19
N HIS A 185 -22.11 -10.43 30.35
CA HIS A 185 -22.73 -10.89 31.60
C HIS A 185 -21.73 -11.32 32.69
N GLY A 186 -20.42 -11.23 32.43
CA GLY A 186 -19.36 -11.62 33.38
C GLY A 186 -19.19 -13.12 33.57
N LYS A 187 -19.74 -13.94 32.65
CA LYS A 187 -19.70 -15.41 32.65
C LYS A 187 -18.97 -15.96 31.43
N LEU A 188 -18.52 -17.21 31.48
CA LEU A 188 -17.83 -17.86 30.36
C LEU A 188 -18.75 -17.93 29.13
N HIS A 189 -18.31 -17.35 28.01
CA HIS A 189 -19.05 -17.37 26.75
C HIS A 189 -18.97 -18.75 26.07
N PRO A 190 -20.07 -19.31 25.54
CA PRO A 190 -20.08 -20.64 24.93
C PRO A 190 -19.11 -20.80 23.74
N ASP A 191 -18.95 -19.76 22.90
CA ASP A 191 -18.01 -19.83 21.77
C ASP A 191 -16.54 -19.73 22.18
N LYS A 192 -16.24 -19.36 23.44
CA LYS A 192 -14.87 -19.28 23.96
C LYS A 192 -14.46 -20.53 24.74
N ILE A 193 -15.32 -21.55 24.84
CA ILE A 193 -15.00 -22.81 25.54
C ILE A 193 -13.75 -23.49 24.95
N SER A 194 -13.54 -23.39 23.64
CA SER A 194 -12.36 -23.95 22.95
C SER A 194 -11.04 -23.33 23.40
N LEU A 195 -11.06 -22.11 23.96
CA LEU A 195 -9.90 -21.42 24.52
C LEU A 195 -9.62 -21.81 25.97
N MET A 196 -10.47 -22.65 26.56
CA MET A 196 -10.41 -23.03 27.97
C MET A 196 -10.06 -24.51 28.13
N LYS A 197 -9.29 -24.82 29.16
CA LYS A 197 -9.06 -26.18 29.62
C LYS A 197 -9.91 -26.46 30.84
N ARG A 198 -10.63 -27.58 30.81
CA ARG A 198 -11.26 -28.16 32.00
C ARG A 198 -10.20 -28.86 32.84
N ILE A 199 -10.01 -28.41 34.08
CA ILE A 199 -9.06 -28.95 35.05
C ILE A 199 -9.75 -29.39 36.34
N SER A 200 -9.16 -30.33 37.07
CA SER A 200 -9.68 -30.75 38.37
C SER A 200 -9.69 -29.60 39.38
N GLU A 201 -10.66 -29.59 40.31
CA GLU A 201 -10.75 -28.58 41.37
C GLU A 201 -9.46 -28.51 42.21
N TYR A 202 -8.83 -29.66 42.48
CA TYR A 202 -7.56 -29.74 43.19
C TYR A 202 -6.44 -28.94 42.51
N VAL A 203 -6.28 -29.11 41.19
CA VAL A 203 -5.25 -28.40 40.42
C VAL A 203 -5.61 -26.91 40.29
N ALA A 204 -6.90 -26.59 40.16
CA ALA A 204 -7.36 -25.20 40.18
C ALA A 204 -7.01 -24.51 41.51
N ASP A 205 -7.34 -25.13 42.65
CA ASP A 205 -7.01 -24.62 43.99
C ASP A 205 -5.51 -24.37 44.14
N PHE A 206 -4.69 -25.30 43.66
CA PHE A 206 -3.25 -25.14 43.64
C PHE A 206 -2.84 -23.89 42.84
N PHE A 207 -3.32 -23.76 41.60
CA PHE A 207 -2.97 -22.63 40.74
C PHE A 207 -3.42 -21.28 41.30
N TYR A 208 -4.68 -21.15 41.74
CA TYR A 208 -5.18 -19.89 42.30
C TYR A 208 -4.50 -19.54 43.64
N ARG A 209 -4.17 -20.52 44.48
CA ARG A 209 -3.44 -20.27 45.74
C ARG A 209 -2.00 -19.80 45.48
N ARG A 210 -1.34 -20.35 44.47
CA ARG A 210 0.08 -20.07 44.18
C ARG A 210 0.29 -18.81 43.33
N TYR A 211 -0.53 -18.62 42.30
CA TYR A 211 -0.35 -17.58 41.29
C TYR A 211 -1.40 -16.46 41.39
N GLY A 212 -2.51 -16.67 42.10
CA GLY A 212 -3.60 -15.71 42.20
C GLY A 212 -4.29 -15.45 40.86
N GLY A 213 -4.99 -14.32 40.77
CA GLY A 213 -5.71 -13.89 39.56
C GLY A 213 -7.20 -14.23 39.58
N GLY A 214 -7.84 -14.15 38.42
CA GLY A 214 -9.27 -14.40 38.26
C GLY A 214 -9.83 -13.96 36.90
N PRO A 215 -11.17 -14.03 36.74
CA PRO A 215 -12.11 -14.66 37.67
C PRO A 215 -12.01 -16.20 37.64
N ARG A 216 -12.37 -16.83 38.75
CA ARG A 216 -12.40 -18.29 38.88
C ARG A 216 -13.68 -18.85 38.28
N LEU A 217 -13.53 -19.78 37.34
CA LEU A 217 -14.63 -20.28 36.51
C LEU A 217 -14.94 -21.75 36.83
N ASN A 218 -15.79 -21.99 37.82
CA ASN A 218 -16.22 -23.33 38.23
C ASN A 218 -17.29 -23.92 37.29
N VAL A 219 -17.87 -25.06 37.68
CA VAL A 219 -18.94 -25.78 36.97
C VAL A 219 -20.13 -24.90 36.54
N LYS A 220 -20.42 -23.80 37.24
CA LYS A 220 -21.53 -22.86 36.95
C LYS A 220 -21.12 -21.66 36.09
N ALA A 221 -19.88 -21.63 35.59
CA ALA A 221 -19.33 -20.49 34.89
C ALA A 221 -19.92 -20.26 33.50
N LEU A 222 -20.44 -21.30 32.83
CA LEU A 222 -21.00 -21.18 31.48
C LEU A 222 -22.23 -20.26 31.49
N CYS A 223 -22.24 -19.26 30.60
CA CYS A 223 -23.33 -18.29 30.54
C CYS A 223 -24.60 -18.91 29.95
N LYS A 224 -25.66 -19.02 30.77
CA LYS A 224 -26.96 -19.52 30.33
C LYS A 224 -27.58 -18.64 29.25
N ASP A 225 -27.51 -17.32 29.40
CA ASP A 225 -28.14 -16.36 28.49
C ASP A 225 -27.50 -16.43 27.10
N CYS A 226 -26.16 -16.43 27.03
CA CYS A 226 -25.45 -16.62 25.77
C CYS A 226 -25.71 -18.00 25.14
N VAL A 227 -25.88 -19.06 25.93
CA VAL A 227 -26.26 -20.39 25.40
C VAL A 227 -27.67 -20.37 24.80
N VAL A 228 -28.63 -19.75 25.48
CA VAL A 228 -30.00 -19.60 24.97
C VAL A 228 -29.99 -18.82 23.66
N GLU A 229 -29.25 -17.72 23.59
CA GLU A 229 -29.14 -16.91 22.39
C GLU A 229 -28.47 -17.67 21.24
N ARG A 230 -27.38 -18.39 21.51
CA ARG A 230 -26.75 -19.30 20.54
C ARG A 230 -27.75 -20.32 19.98
N CYS A 231 -28.56 -20.93 20.83
CA CYS A 231 -29.61 -21.86 20.42
C CYS A 231 -30.71 -21.17 19.59
N ARG A 232 -31.09 -19.93 19.94
CA ARG A 232 -32.04 -19.12 19.18
C ARG A 232 -31.52 -18.86 17.76
N ILE A 233 -30.27 -18.39 17.62
CA ILE A 233 -29.62 -18.15 16.34
C ILE A 233 -29.56 -19.43 15.50
N LEU A 234 -29.17 -20.56 16.10
CA LEU A 234 -29.13 -21.86 15.40
C LEU A 234 -30.51 -22.29 14.88
N ARG A 235 -31.57 -22.11 15.68
CA ARG A 235 -32.94 -22.39 15.24
C ARG A 235 -33.37 -21.48 14.11
N LEU A 236 -33.05 -20.19 14.17
CA LEU A 236 -33.38 -19.23 13.14
C LEU A 236 -32.64 -19.51 11.82
N LYS A 237 -31.35 -19.89 11.88
CA LYS A 237 -30.58 -20.34 10.70
C LYS A 237 -31.21 -21.56 10.04
N ASN A 238 -31.69 -22.52 10.83
CA ASN A 238 -32.39 -23.69 10.31
C ASN A 238 -33.74 -23.31 9.68
N GLN A 239 -34.52 -22.44 10.33
CA GLN A 239 -35.77 -21.92 9.79
C GLN A 239 -35.55 -21.21 8.45
N LEU A 240 -34.53 -20.35 8.35
CA LEU A 240 -34.15 -19.64 7.13
C LEU A 240 -33.81 -20.60 5.98
N ASN A 241 -33.15 -21.73 6.25
CA ASN A 241 -32.85 -22.75 5.25
C ASN A 241 -34.12 -23.44 4.70
N GLU A 242 -35.11 -23.69 5.56
CA GLU A 242 -36.39 -24.27 5.13
C GLU A 242 -37.26 -23.25 4.36
N ASP A 243 -37.32 -22.01 4.84
CA ASP A 243 -38.02 -20.93 4.15
C ASP A 243 -37.35 -20.59 2.82
N TYR A 244 -36.03 -20.75 2.68
CA TYR A 244 -35.34 -20.63 1.40
C TYR A 244 -35.85 -21.62 0.35
N LYS A 245 -36.03 -22.89 0.72
CA LYS A 245 -36.58 -23.89 -0.20
C LYS A 245 -38.02 -23.52 -0.58
N THR A 246 -38.80 -23.06 0.40
CA THR A 246 -40.19 -22.64 0.22
C THR A 246 -40.30 -21.46 -0.74
N VAL A 247 -39.60 -20.36 -0.47
CA VAL A 247 -39.57 -19.16 -1.33
C VAL A 247 -39.07 -19.51 -2.73
N THR A 248 -38.00 -20.30 -2.85
CA THR A 248 -37.48 -20.74 -4.17
C THR A 248 -38.53 -21.50 -4.99
N ASN A 249 -39.36 -22.33 -4.34
CA ASN A 249 -40.45 -23.03 -5.02
C ASN A 249 -41.61 -22.08 -5.39
N LEU A 250 -41.97 -21.17 -4.50
CA LEU A 250 -42.99 -20.14 -4.78
C LEU A 250 -42.59 -19.23 -5.94
N LEU A 251 -41.29 -18.91 -6.06
CA LEU A 251 -40.74 -18.14 -7.17
C LEU A 251 -40.80 -18.87 -8.52
N LYS A 252 -41.09 -20.18 -8.58
CA LYS A 252 -41.31 -20.86 -9.87
C LYS A 252 -42.72 -20.67 -10.40
N ILE A 253 -43.67 -20.31 -9.52
CA ILE A 253 -45.07 -20.12 -9.87
C ILE A 253 -45.22 -18.76 -10.56
N THR A 254 -45.90 -18.75 -11.72
CA THR A 254 -46.24 -17.50 -12.40
C THR A 254 -47.43 -16.87 -11.69
N VAL A 255 -47.26 -15.65 -11.17
CA VAL A 255 -48.34 -14.88 -10.56
C VAL A 255 -49.30 -14.44 -11.66
N LYS A 256 -50.58 -14.82 -11.55
CA LYS A 256 -51.64 -14.40 -12.46
C LYS A 256 -52.52 -13.37 -11.77
N GLY A 257 -52.83 -12.27 -12.45
CA GLY A 257 -53.64 -11.18 -11.91
C GLY A 257 -52.86 -10.17 -11.06
N ASN A 258 -53.59 -9.43 -10.21
CA ASN A 258 -53.05 -8.30 -9.44
C ASN A 258 -52.56 -8.69 -8.02
N ASP A 259 -52.60 -9.96 -7.64
CA ASP A 259 -52.32 -10.44 -6.28
C ASP A 259 -50.82 -10.68 -5.97
N GLY A 260 -49.95 -9.85 -6.54
CA GLY A 260 -48.49 -9.96 -6.40
C GLY A 260 -47.82 -8.67 -5.94
N PHE A 261 -46.56 -8.79 -5.54
CA PHE A 261 -45.73 -7.66 -5.08
C PHE A 261 -44.45 -7.57 -5.90
N TRP A 262 -44.02 -6.34 -6.19
CA TRP A 262 -42.73 -6.07 -6.79
C TRP A 262 -41.63 -6.25 -5.75
N VAL A 263 -40.65 -7.09 -6.10
CA VAL A 263 -39.43 -7.27 -5.33
C VAL A 263 -38.21 -7.10 -6.22
N GLY A 264 -37.21 -6.40 -5.72
CA GLY A 264 -35.92 -6.24 -6.38
C GLY A 264 -35.19 -7.56 -6.60
N LYS A 265 -34.59 -7.72 -7.78
CA LYS A 265 -33.86 -8.93 -8.16
C LYS A 265 -32.55 -9.07 -7.38
N ALA A 266 -31.92 -7.96 -6.96
CA ALA A 266 -30.75 -8.02 -6.09
C ALA A 266 -31.17 -8.47 -4.69
N SER A 267 -32.19 -7.80 -4.12
CA SER A 267 -32.81 -8.18 -2.85
C SER A 267 -33.23 -9.65 -2.80
N LEU A 268 -33.91 -10.18 -3.83
CA LEU A 268 -34.30 -11.59 -3.89
C LEU A 268 -33.14 -12.57 -4.00
N ARG A 269 -31.96 -12.16 -4.46
CA ARG A 269 -30.77 -13.03 -4.52
C ARG A 269 -30.05 -13.05 -3.17
N SER A 270 -29.99 -11.92 -2.48
CA SER A 270 -29.23 -11.74 -1.24
C SER A 270 -30.07 -11.81 0.04
N TRP A 271 -31.40 -11.96 -0.02
CA TRP A 271 -32.26 -11.90 1.18
C TRP A 271 -31.85 -12.84 2.32
N ARG A 272 -31.28 -14.02 2.02
CA ARG A 272 -30.76 -14.90 3.07
C ARG A 272 -29.59 -14.29 3.83
N GLN A 273 -28.71 -13.63 3.11
CA GLN A 273 -27.54 -12.96 3.69
C GLN A 273 -28.01 -11.75 4.50
N LEU A 274 -28.87 -10.91 3.93
CA LEU A 274 -29.46 -9.75 4.62
C LEU A 274 -30.19 -10.17 5.92
N ALA A 275 -30.92 -11.28 5.91
CA ALA A 275 -31.59 -11.79 7.11
C ALA A 275 -30.63 -12.33 8.18
N LEU A 276 -29.41 -12.75 7.79
CA LEU A 276 -28.38 -13.21 8.73
C LEU A 276 -27.57 -12.04 9.30
N GLU A 277 -27.32 -11.00 8.50
CA GLU A 277 -26.60 -9.79 8.91
C GLU A 277 -27.36 -9.03 10.01
N GLN A 278 -28.69 -8.93 9.90
CA GLN A 278 -29.56 -8.38 10.95
C GLN A 278 -29.46 -9.11 12.31
N LEU A 279 -28.93 -10.34 12.34
CA LEU A 279 -28.67 -11.08 13.58
C LEU A 279 -27.29 -10.79 14.16
N ASN A 280 -26.30 -10.49 13.31
CA ASN A 280 -24.94 -10.19 13.75
C ASN A 280 -24.79 -8.74 14.21
N GLU A 281 -25.53 -7.79 13.63
CA GLU A 281 -25.52 -6.38 14.07
C GLU A 281 -25.94 -6.23 15.54
N GLN A 282 -26.81 -7.12 16.04
CA GLN A 282 -27.19 -7.14 17.46
C GLN A 282 -26.06 -7.61 18.39
N ASP A 283 -25.06 -8.35 17.87
CA ASP A 283 -23.88 -8.78 18.63
C ASP A 283 -22.78 -7.69 18.62
N GLU A 284 -22.64 -6.89 17.55
CA GLU A 284 -21.58 -5.86 17.43
C GLU A 284 -21.84 -4.62 18.31
N ASP A 285 -23.11 -4.24 18.51
CA ASP A 285 -23.50 -3.17 19.44
C ASP A 285 -23.10 -3.46 20.91
N ALA A 286 -22.84 -4.74 21.25
CA ALA A 286 -22.35 -5.14 22.57
C ALA A 286 -20.81 -5.10 22.69
N GLU A 287 -20.06 -5.07 21.59
CA GLU A 287 -18.59 -5.10 21.59
C GLU A 287 -17.93 -3.72 21.40
N HIS A 288 -18.69 -2.64 21.19
CA HIS A 288 -18.18 -1.28 20.98
C HIS A 288 -17.54 -0.58 22.20
N SER A 289 -17.11 -1.34 23.22
CA SER A 289 -16.34 -0.81 24.35
C SER A 289 -15.09 -1.65 24.67
N ASN A 290 -14.26 -1.99 23.69
CA ASN A 290 -12.80 -1.90 23.89
C ASN A 290 -12.00 -2.05 22.59
N GLY A 291 -10.91 -1.29 22.52
CA GLY A 291 -10.11 -1.09 21.31
C GLY A 291 -9.50 -2.33 20.67
N LYS A 292 -9.49 -2.29 19.33
CA LYS A 292 -8.65 -3.02 18.37
C LYS A 292 -7.42 -3.71 18.95
N ILE A 293 -7.31 -5.03 18.76
CA ILE A 293 -6.07 -5.70 18.34
C ILE A 293 -6.41 -6.79 17.31
N ASN A 294 -5.72 -6.73 16.17
CA ASN A 294 -5.69 -7.69 15.07
C ASN A 294 -5.30 -9.12 15.51
N GLY A 295 -5.85 -10.14 14.83
CA GLY A 295 -5.17 -11.43 14.72
C GLY A 295 -6.02 -12.69 14.54
N ASN A 296 -6.61 -12.84 13.35
CA ASN A 296 -6.66 -14.07 12.53
C ASN A 296 -7.27 -15.39 13.07
N ALA A 297 -8.30 -15.90 12.37
CA ALA A 297 -8.45 -17.31 12.00
C ALA A 297 -9.53 -17.52 10.90
N GLN A 298 -9.07 -17.36 9.65
CA GLN A 298 -9.41 -18.10 8.42
C GLN A 298 -10.68 -18.96 8.36
N ASN A 299 -11.53 -18.63 7.38
CA ASN A 299 -11.85 -19.50 6.24
C ASN A 299 -12.66 -18.70 5.19
N LYS A 300 -12.05 -18.31 4.09
CA LYS A 300 -12.79 -17.91 2.88
C LYS A 300 -11.95 -18.13 1.64
N ASP A 301 -12.54 -18.89 0.71
CA ASP A 301 -12.09 -19.09 -0.66
C ASP A 301 -11.71 -17.76 -1.33
N GLU A 302 -10.44 -17.64 -1.71
CA GLU A 302 -9.95 -16.57 -2.59
C GLU A 302 -10.33 -16.91 -4.03
N SER A 303 -11.50 -16.43 -4.47
CA SER A 303 -11.76 -16.17 -5.90
C SER A 303 -12.94 -15.21 -6.10
N ASN A 304 -12.74 -13.93 -5.75
CA ASN A 304 -13.35 -12.73 -6.38
C ASN A 304 -13.24 -11.52 -5.43
N GLU A 305 -12.05 -10.94 -5.29
CA GLU A 305 -11.91 -9.65 -4.60
C GLU A 305 -11.83 -8.44 -5.53
N ASP A 306 -11.76 -8.62 -6.86
CA ASP A 306 -11.81 -7.52 -7.81
C ASP A 306 -13.22 -7.32 -8.38
N LYS A 307 -14.14 -6.77 -7.56
CA LYS A 307 -15.40 -6.07 -7.95
C LYS A 307 -16.30 -5.77 -6.75
N ARG A 308 -15.79 -5.11 -5.72
CA ARG A 308 -16.65 -4.37 -4.79
C ARG A 308 -16.46 -2.89 -5.07
N GLU A 309 -17.12 -2.44 -6.12
CA GLU A 309 -17.57 -1.05 -6.16
C GLU A 309 -18.45 -0.84 -4.91
N GLU A 310 -18.45 0.37 -4.37
CA GLU A 310 -19.26 0.80 -3.22
C GLU A 310 -20.76 0.59 -3.52
N GLU A 311 -21.23 -0.66 -3.50
CA GLU A 311 -22.65 -0.99 -3.44
C GLU A 311 -23.11 -0.52 -2.06
N GLU A 312 -23.82 0.61 -2.02
CA GLU A 312 -24.55 1.06 -0.84
C GLU A 312 -25.23 -0.17 -0.21
N GLU A 313 -25.01 -0.42 1.08
CA GLU A 313 -25.65 -1.52 1.81
C GLU A 313 -27.16 -1.22 1.91
N LEU A 314 -27.89 -1.52 0.84
CA LEU A 314 -29.32 -1.31 0.74
C LEU A 314 -30.06 -2.36 1.56
N ASN A 315 -31.06 -1.93 2.33
CA ASN A 315 -31.93 -2.87 3.00
C ASN A 315 -32.80 -3.61 1.98
N PHE A 316 -33.41 -4.71 2.43
CA PHE A 316 -34.25 -5.52 1.57
C PHE A 316 -35.36 -4.69 0.91
N ASN A 317 -35.42 -4.79 -0.42
CA ASN A 317 -36.33 -4.12 -1.34
C ASN A 317 -36.13 -2.61 -1.56
N GLU A 318 -35.05 -2.03 -1.03
CA GLU A 318 -34.68 -0.63 -1.30
C GLU A 318 -34.03 -0.47 -2.70
N ASP A 319 -33.53 -1.56 -3.29
CA ASP A 319 -32.95 -1.60 -4.65
C ASP A 319 -33.93 -1.24 -5.77
N ILE A 320 -35.23 -1.17 -5.47
CA ILE A 320 -36.29 -0.75 -6.40
C ILE A 320 -36.96 0.56 -5.98
N VAL A 321 -36.41 1.27 -5.00
CA VAL A 321 -36.88 2.58 -4.55
C VAL A 321 -36.05 3.66 -5.22
N CYS A 322 -36.71 4.62 -5.86
CA CYS A 322 -36.02 5.79 -6.39
C CYS A 322 -35.72 6.82 -5.28
N PRO A 323 -34.87 7.83 -5.53
CA PRO A 323 -34.55 8.87 -4.53
C PRO A 323 -35.76 9.62 -3.96
N HIS A 324 -36.91 9.59 -4.65
CA HIS A 324 -38.17 10.19 -4.18
C HIS A 324 -38.97 9.29 -3.23
N GLY A 325 -38.48 8.09 -2.91
CA GLY A 325 -39.15 7.13 -2.02
C GLY A 325 -40.25 6.30 -2.67
N ASP A 326 -40.40 6.34 -3.99
CA ASP A 326 -41.41 5.56 -4.74
C ASP A 326 -40.75 4.54 -5.68
N LEU A 327 -41.55 3.66 -6.29
CA LEU A 327 -41.09 2.60 -7.18
C LEU A 327 -40.29 3.15 -8.37
N CYS A 328 -39.07 2.63 -8.58
CA CYS A 328 -38.18 3.06 -9.65
C CYS A 328 -38.74 2.77 -11.05
N ILE A 329 -38.24 3.49 -12.07
CA ILE A 329 -38.64 3.32 -13.47
C ILE A 329 -38.02 2.07 -14.13
N SER A 330 -36.95 1.54 -13.54
CA SER A 330 -36.19 0.39 -14.07
C SER A 330 -36.94 -0.93 -13.90
N GLU A 331 -37.79 -1.29 -14.85
CA GLU A 331 -38.59 -2.53 -14.79
C GLU A 331 -37.74 -3.81 -14.83
N ASN A 332 -36.55 -3.74 -15.44
CA ASN A 332 -35.64 -4.88 -15.58
C ASN A 332 -35.05 -5.35 -14.25
N GLU A 333 -35.00 -4.50 -13.22
CA GLU A 333 -34.38 -4.84 -11.94
C GLU A 333 -35.36 -5.42 -10.92
N ARG A 334 -36.65 -5.49 -11.27
CA ARG A 334 -37.71 -5.99 -10.38
C ARG A 334 -38.41 -7.23 -10.93
N ARG A 335 -39.10 -7.93 -10.04
CA ARG A 335 -39.91 -9.12 -10.37
C ARG A 335 -41.17 -9.16 -9.50
N VAL A 336 -42.29 -9.59 -10.08
CA VAL A 336 -43.50 -9.90 -9.31
C VAL A 336 -43.35 -11.24 -8.58
N VAL A 337 -43.57 -11.24 -7.26
CA VAL A 337 -43.66 -12.44 -6.42
C VAL A 337 -45.08 -12.64 -5.93
N SER A 338 -45.45 -13.87 -5.60
CA SER A 338 -46.78 -14.17 -5.03
C SER A 338 -46.93 -13.55 -3.64
N LYS A 339 -48.16 -13.26 -3.24
CA LYS A 339 -48.47 -12.81 -1.87
C LYS A 339 -47.87 -13.71 -0.79
N GLU A 340 -47.93 -15.03 -0.97
CA GLU A 340 -47.35 -16.01 -0.03
C GLU A 340 -45.81 -15.88 0.08
N ALA A 341 -45.13 -15.68 -1.06
CA ALA A 341 -43.68 -15.48 -1.06
C ALA A 341 -43.31 -14.15 -0.37
N TRP A 342 -44.09 -13.10 -0.63
CA TRP A 342 -43.90 -11.80 0.00
C TRP A 342 -44.11 -11.85 1.52
N GLU A 343 -45.18 -12.50 2.00
CA GLU A 343 -45.45 -12.67 3.43
C GLU A 343 -44.31 -13.39 4.15
N LYS A 344 -43.70 -14.40 3.51
CA LYS A 344 -42.51 -15.08 4.03
C LYS A 344 -41.29 -14.17 4.13
N LEU A 345 -41.01 -13.38 3.09
CA LEU A 345 -39.90 -12.43 3.08
C LEU A 345 -40.11 -11.33 4.14
N LYS A 346 -41.34 -10.84 4.29
CA LYS A 346 -41.72 -9.78 5.24
C LYS A 346 -41.58 -10.21 6.70
N GLN A 347 -41.58 -11.51 7.02
CA GLN A 347 -41.27 -12.02 8.37
C GLN A 347 -39.84 -11.70 8.80
N TYR A 348 -38.91 -11.67 7.84
CA TYR A 348 -37.52 -11.29 8.07
C TYR A 348 -37.30 -9.78 7.91
N PHE A 349 -38.06 -9.13 7.03
CA PHE A 349 -37.90 -7.71 6.70
C PHE A 349 -39.18 -6.91 6.96
N PRO A 350 -39.58 -6.69 8.22
CA PRO A 350 -40.85 -6.03 8.54
C PRO A 350 -40.91 -4.55 8.11
N LYS A 351 -39.74 -3.90 7.93
CA LYS A 351 -39.61 -2.50 7.50
C LYS A 351 -39.42 -2.33 5.99
N ALA A 352 -39.37 -3.42 5.22
CA ALA A 352 -39.11 -3.35 3.78
C ALA A 352 -40.20 -2.55 3.04
N PRO A 353 -39.83 -1.68 2.09
CA PRO A 353 -40.77 -1.02 1.18
C PRO A 353 -41.65 -2.05 0.46
N GLU A 354 -42.96 -1.78 0.37
CA GLU A 354 -43.94 -2.67 -0.24
C GLU A 354 -44.60 -2.01 -1.45
N PHE A 355 -44.55 -2.69 -2.60
CA PHE A 355 -45.14 -2.21 -3.84
C PHE A 355 -46.02 -3.31 -4.47
N PRO A 356 -47.35 -3.15 -4.50
CA PRO A 356 -48.24 -4.06 -5.22
C PRO A 356 -47.94 -4.10 -6.73
N ASN A 357 -48.27 -5.19 -7.43
CA ASN A 357 -48.01 -5.37 -8.86
C ASN A 357 -48.61 -4.23 -9.72
N ASN A 358 -49.77 -3.71 -9.33
CA ASN A 358 -50.45 -2.62 -10.04
C ASN A 358 -49.88 -1.21 -9.72
N LYS A 359 -48.86 -1.09 -8.87
CA LYS A 359 -48.23 0.18 -8.53
C LYS A 359 -47.48 0.72 -9.75
N GLU A 360 -47.81 1.94 -10.16
CA GLU A 360 -47.07 2.63 -11.22
C GLU A 360 -45.71 3.13 -10.73
N CYS A 361 -44.72 3.21 -11.64
CA CYS A 361 -43.42 3.81 -11.34
C CYS A 361 -43.55 5.30 -11.01
N CYS A 362 -42.59 5.83 -10.26
CA CYS A 362 -42.52 7.22 -9.81
C CYS A 362 -42.78 8.22 -10.94
N SER A 363 -43.79 9.07 -10.76
CA SER A 363 -44.17 10.11 -11.73
C SER A 363 -43.07 11.15 -11.93
N GLN A 364 -42.35 11.52 -10.87
CA GLN A 364 -41.24 12.48 -10.93
C GLN A 364 -40.09 11.96 -11.79
N CYS A 365 -39.70 10.69 -11.61
CA CYS A 365 -38.68 10.06 -12.46
C CYS A 365 -39.14 9.95 -13.92
N LYS A 366 -40.41 9.64 -14.18
CA LYS A 366 -40.97 9.63 -15.56
C LYS A 366 -40.93 11.00 -16.23
N ILE A 367 -41.15 12.08 -15.46
CA ILE A 367 -41.04 13.45 -15.97
C ILE A 367 -39.58 13.77 -16.32
N LEU A 368 -38.65 13.49 -15.40
CA LEU A 368 -37.21 13.73 -15.62
C LEU A 368 -36.65 12.93 -16.81
N GLU A 369 -37.08 11.68 -17.00
CA GLU A 369 -36.69 10.86 -18.16
C GLU A 369 -37.15 11.51 -19.47
N ARG A 370 -38.41 11.95 -19.53
CA ARG A 370 -38.96 12.65 -20.69
C ARG A 370 -38.23 13.96 -20.96
N GLU A 371 -38.01 14.78 -19.93
CA GLU A 371 -37.25 16.03 -20.04
C GLU A 371 -35.81 15.77 -20.52
N GLY A 372 -35.18 14.69 -20.06
CA GLY A 372 -33.87 14.24 -20.53
C GLY A 372 -33.86 13.90 -22.02
N GLU A 373 -34.84 13.11 -22.49
CA GLU A 373 -35.00 12.76 -23.90
C GLU A 373 -35.27 13.99 -24.79
N GLU A 374 -36.14 14.89 -24.34
CA GLU A 374 -36.46 16.15 -25.03
C GLU A 374 -35.22 17.06 -25.14
N ASN A 375 -34.44 17.19 -24.06
CA ASN A 375 -33.18 17.93 -24.06
C ASN A 375 -32.13 17.28 -24.97
N GLU A 376 -32.02 15.95 -24.98
CA GLU A 376 -31.12 15.23 -25.88
C GLU A 376 -31.47 15.48 -27.36
N ALA A 377 -32.77 15.46 -27.69
CA ALA A 377 -33.26 15.76 -29.03
C ALA A 377 -32.95 17.22 -29.42
N LEU A 378 -33.16 18.17 -28.52
CA LEU A 378 -32.85 19.58 -28.72
C LEU A 378 -31.35 19.80 -28.97
N HIS A 379 -30.47 19.18 -28.18
CA HIS A 379 -29.03 19.26 -28.37
C HIS A 379 -28.58 18.69 -29.72
N LYS A 380 -29.15 17.56 -30.15
CA LYS A 380 -28.87 16.97 -31.48
C LYS A 380 -29.26 17.93 -32.61
N MET A 381 -30.43 18.56 -32.49
CA MET A 381 -30.91 19.54 -33.46
C MET A 381 -29.97 20.74 -33.56
N MET A 382 -29.62 21.35 -32.42
CA MET A 382 -28.72 22.50 -32.36
C MET A 382 -27.31 22.17 -32.88
N ALA A 383 -26.74 21.01 -32.52
CA ALA A 383 -25.45 20.58 -33.04
C ALA A 383 -25.47 20.41 -34.57
N SER A 384 -26.56 19.86 -35.12
CA SER A 384 -26.73 19.70 -36.57
C SER A 384 -26.84 21.03 -37.30
N GLU A 385 -27.61 21.98 -36.76
CA GLU A 385 -27.74 23.34 -37.29
C GLU A 385 -26.37 24.05 -37.28
N GLN A 386 -25.70 24.11 -36.12
CA GLN A 386 -24.41 24.77 -35.98
C GLN A 386 -23.34 24.15 -36.90
N LYS A 387 -23.29 22.82 -37.03
CA LYS A 387 -22.37 22.12 -37.94
C LYS A 387 -22.60 22.50 -39.40
N THR A 388 -23.86 22.64 -39.79
CA THR A 388 -24.23 22.99 -41.17
C THR A 388 -23.88 24.45 -41.46
N SER A 389 -24.17 25.35 -40.53
CA SER A 389 -23.87 26.79 -40.67
C SER A 389 -22.37 27.12 -40.59
N LEU A 390 -21.56 26.31 -39.90
CA LEU A 390 -20.12 26.52 -39.69
C LEU A 390 -19.29 25.31 -40.16
N GLN A 391 -19.63 24.74 -41.32
CA GLN A 391 -19.04 23.49 -41.80
C GLN A 391 -17.52 23.55 -41.98
N ASN A 392 -17.00 24.65 -42.53
CA ASN A 392 -15.57 24.79 -42.78
C ASN A 392 -14.80 25.00 -41.46
N LEU A 393 -15.36 25.76 -40.51
CA LEU A 393 -14.81 25.90 -39.16
C LEU A 393 -14.83 24.58 -38.38
N PHE A 394 -15.86 23.74 -38.55
CA PHE A 394 -15.91 22.43 -37.89
C PHE A 394 -14.84 21.46 -38.40
N HIS A 395 -14.64 21.40 -39.73
CA HIS A 395 -13.68 20.50 -40.37
C HIS A 395 -12.27 21.08 -40.51
N ASP A 396 -12.05 22.32 -40.04
CA ASP A 396 -10.78 23.04 -40.17
C ASP A 396 -10.33 23.22 -41.64
N LYS A 397 -11.29 23.40 -42.56
CA LYS A 397 -11.04 23.54 -43.99
C LYS A 397 -10.96 25.01 -44.40
N CYS A 398 -10.06 25.31 -45.34
CA CYS A 398 -9.92 26.66 -45.93
C CYS A 398 -9.81 27.76 -44.86
N ARG A 399 -8.98 27.55 -43.83
CA ARG A 399 -8.78 28.54 -42.76
C ARG A 399 -7.95 29.72 -43.27
N PRO A 400 -8.27 30.97 -42.90
CA PRO A 400 -7.42 32.10 -43.23
C PRO A 400 -6.09 32.01 -42.45
N CYS A 401 -5.02 32.54 -43.03
CA CYS A 401 -3.70 32.57 -42.41
C CYS A 401 -3.17 34.00 -42.41
N LEU A 402 -2.67 34.47 -41.26
CA LEU A 402 -2.08 35.80 -41.17
C LEU A 402 -0.79 35.91 -42.01
N GLY A 403 0.07 34.88 -42.02
CA GLY A 403 1.33 34.90 -42.76
C GLY A 403 1.19 34.99 -44.28
N SER A 404 0.06 34.54 -44.83
CA SER A 404 -0.30 34.67 -46.25
C SER A 404 -1.71 35.24 -46.36
N TRP A 405 -1.83 36.56 -46.13
CA TRP A 405 -3.11 37.21 -45.97
C TRP A 405 -4.03 37.02 -47.20
N PRO A 406 -5.30 36.64 -47.02
CA PRO A 406 -6.25 36.40 -48.11
C PRO A 406 -6.48 37.60 -49.03
N GLN A 407 -6.56 37.40 -50.34
CA GLN A 407 -6.87 38.48 -51.29
C GLN A 407 -8.35 38.91 -51.26
N GLU A 408 -9.23 38.06 -50.73
CA GLU A 408 -10.69 38.22 -50.77
C GLU A 408 -11.26 39.12 -49.67
N THR A 409 -10.44 39.50 -48.67
CA THR A 409 -10.87 40.35 -47.55
C THR A 409 -9.70 41.14 -46.98
N ASP A 410 -9.98 42.35 -46.50
CA ASP A 410 -9.03 43.15 -45.72
C ASP A 410 -9.29 43.06 -44.20
N GLU A 411 -10.31 42.30 -43.78
CA GLU A 411 -10.61 42.05 -42.36
C GLU A 411 -10.76 40.55 -42.04
N LEU A 412 -10.33 40.19 -40.84
CA LEU A 412 -10.49 38.87 -40.24
C LEU A 412 -10.93 39.01 -38.78
N TYR A 413 -11.68 38.03 -38.28
CA TYR A 413 -12.10 37.98 -36.88
C TYR A 413 -11.31 36.93 -36.11
N ILE A 414 -11.18 37.12 -34.81
CA ILE A 414 -10.51 36.19 -33.91
C ILE A 414 -11.49 35.70 -32.86
N VAL A 415 -11.46 34.39 -32.63
CA VAL A 415 -12.03 33.77 -31.43
C VAL A 415 -10.96 32.97 -30.69
N SER A 416 -11.20 32.70 -29.41
CA SER A 416 -10.36 31.77 -28.65
C SER A 416 -10.41 30.38 -29.27
N GLN A 417 -9.23 29.75 -29.42
CA GLN A 417 -9.15 28.36 -29.88
C GLN A 417 -9.90 27.41 -28.93
N PHE A 418 -9.91 27.71 -27.63
CA PHE A 418 -10.64 26.94 -26.62
C PHE A 418 -12.15 26.86 -26.94
N PHE A 419 -12.76 27.98 -27.33
CA PHE A 419 -14.17 28.01 -27.76
C PHE A 419 -14.42 27.05 -28.93
N VAL A 420 -13.56 27.09 -29.95
CA VAL A 420 -13.70 26.23 -31.15
C VAL A 420 -13.57 24.76 -30.78
N GLU A 421 -12.69 24.42 -29.84
CA GLU A 421 -12.49 23.05 -29.37
C GLU A 421 -13.70 22.53 -28.57
N GLU A 422 -14.20 23.30 -27.61
CA GLU A 422 -15.40 22.94 -26.83
C GLU A 422 -16.63 22.84 -27.72
N TRP A 423 -16.79 23.77 -28.67
CA TRP A 423 -17.86 23.72 -29.65
C TRP A 423 -17.76 22.48 -30.55
N ARG A 424 -16.58 22.14 -31.06
CA ARG A 424 -16.35 20.91 -31.85
C ARG A 424 -16.64 19.66 -31.03
N LYS A 425 -16.32 19.64 -29.72
CA LYS A 425 -16.65 18.51 -28.82
C LYS A 425 -18.16 18.34 -28.70
N PHE A 426 -18.89 19.43 -28.45
CA PHE A 426 -20.35 19.43 -28.42
C PHE A 426 -20.95 18.92 -29.74
N VAL A 427 -20.56 19.50 -30.87
CA VAL A 427 -21.11 19.12 -32.19
C VAL A 427 -20.86 17.64 -32.53
N ARG A 428 -19.74 17.05 -32.07
CA ARG A 428 -19.45 15.62 -32.27
C ARG A 428 -20.26 14.71 -31.33
N ARG A 429 -20.60 15.18 -30.14
CA ARG A 429 -21.23 14.38 -29.06
C ARG A 429 -22.31 15.19 -28.34
N PRO A 430 -23.41 15.56 -29.01
CA PRO A 430 -24.43 16.48 -28.46
C PRO A 430 -25.15 15.95 -27.22
N THR A 431 -25.14 14.64 -27.00
CA THR A 431 -25.83 13.97 -25.89
C THR A 431 -24.95 13.79 -24.65
N ARG A 432 -23.64 14.05 -24.77
CA ARG A 432 -22.65 13.85 -23.70
C ARG A 432 -21.90 15.11 -23.31
N CYS A 433 -21.95 16.13 -24.14
CA CYS A 433 -21.29 17.39 -23.93
C CYS A 433 -22.35 18.48 -23.80
N SER A 434 -22.13 19.43 -22.90
CA SER A 434 -23.00 20.59 -22.77
C SER A 434 -22.90 21.47 -24.01
N PRO A 435 -24.00 22.13 -24.41
CA PRO A 435 -23.98 23.06 -25.52
C PRO A 435 -23.14 24.29 -25.20
N VAL A 436 -22.34 24.72 -26.17
CA VAL A 436 -21.61 25.98 -26.08
C VAL A 436 -22.55 27.11 -26.51
N SER A 437 -22.86 28.00 -25.58
CA SER A 437 -23.81 29.12 -25.82
C SER A 437 -23.12 30.46 -26.02
N SER A 438 -21.83 30.58 -25.67
CA SER A 438 -21.10 31.84 -25.73
C SER A 438 -19.68 31.71 -26.28
N VAL A 439 -19.22 32.75 -26.97
CA VAL A 439 -17.82 32.96 -27.33
C VAL A 439 -17.18 33.82 -26.26
N GLY A 440 -16.23 33.25 -25.50
CA GLY A 440 -15.50 33.94 -24.43
C GLY A 440 -14.19 34.54 -24.92
N ASN A 441 -14.25 35.62 -25.70
CA ASN A 441 -13.08 36.31 -26.24
C ASN A 441 -12.35 37.16 -25.20
N SER A 442 -12.97 37.46 -24.05
CA SER A 442 -12.32 38.03 -22.88
C SER A 442 -11.04 37.29 -22.46
N ALA A 443 -10.96 35.97 -22.70
CA ALA A 443 -9.74 35.18 -22.45
C ALA A 443 -8.54 35.63 -23.28
N LEU A 444 -8.76 36.37 -24.38
CA LEU A 444 -7.71 36.91 -25.24
C LEU A 444 -7.36 38.37 -24.92
N LEU A 445 -8.12 39.00 -24.02
CA LEU A 445 -7.97 40.39 -23.64
C LEU A 445 -7.34 40.51 -22.25
N CYS A 446 -6.62 41.61 -22.01
CA CYS A 446 -6.17 41.94 -20.66
C CYS A 446 -7.33 42.53 -19.84
N PRO A 447 -7.17 42.70 -18.51
CA PRO A 447 -8.18 43.37 -17.68
C PRO A 447 -8.54 44.80 -18.11
N HIS A 448 -7.70 45.45 -18.93
CA HIS A 448 -7.98 46.78 -19.50
C HIS A 448 -8.78 46.72 -20.82
N GLY A 449 -9.15 45.52 -21.29
CA GLY A 449 -9.92 45.32 -22.53
C GLY A 449 -9.10 45.38 -23.82
N GLY A 450 -7.77 45.49 -23.73
CA GLY A 450 -6.88 45.46 -24.89
C GLY A 450 -6.44 44.04 -25.26
N LEU A 451 -6.17 43.80 -26.54
CA LEU A 451 -5.70 42.50 -27.03
C LEU A 451 -4.31 42.20 -26.44
N MET A 452 -4.07 40.96 -26.02
CA MET A 452 -2.79 40.54 -25.44
C MET A 452 -1.79 39.97 -26.46
N PHE A 453 -2.15 39.94 -27.73
CA PHE A 453 -1.39 39.26 -28.78
C PHE A 453 -1.03 40.23 -29.90
N THR A 454 0.23 40.16 -30.37
CA THR A 454 0.69 40.97 -31.49
C THR A 454 0.53 40.19 -32.79
N TYR A 455 0.43 40.86 -33.93
CA TYR A 455 0.40 40.20 -35.24
C TYR A 455 1.56 39.20 -35.42
N SER A 456 2.76 39.58 -35.00
CA SER A 456 3.97 38.73 -35.08
C SER A 456 3.93 37.52 -34.15
N SER A 457 3.24 37.60 -33.01
CA SER A 457 3.13 36.47 -32.08
C SER A 457 2.01 35.50 -32.50
N MET A 458 0.89 36.04 -33.02
CA MET A 458 -0.22 35.27 -33.59
C MET A 458 0.15 34.48 -34.85
N THR A 459 1.20 34.88 -35.57
CA THR A 459 1.77 34.11 -36.69
C THR A 459 2.72 33.00 -36.25
N LYS A 460 3.08 32.92 -34.96
CA LYS A 460 4.09 32.00 -34.42
C LYS A 460 3.57 31.25 -33.20
N GLU A 461 4.04 31.62 -32.01
CA GLU A 461 3.82 30.94 -30.73
C GLU A 461 2.37 30.98 -30.26
N ASP A 462 1.70 32.12 -30.45
CA ASP A 462 0.33 32.35 -29.98
C ASP A 462 -0.73 31.84 -30.99
N SER A 463 -0.31 31.34 -32.16
CA SER A 463 -1.20 30.80 -33.21
C SER A 463 -2.12 29.67 -32.73
N LYS A 464 -1.71 28.94 -31.68
CA LYS A 464 -2.46 27.84 -31.08
C LYS A 464 -3.56 28.30 -30.11
N LEU A 465 -3.53 29.55 -29.67
CA LEU A 465 -4.47 30.09 -28.69
C LEU A 465 -5.67 30.77 -29.35
N ILE A 466 -5.56 31.05 -30.65
CA ILE A 466 -6.55 31.78 -31.44
C ILE A 466 -7.06 30.93 -32.60
N ALA A 467 -8.28 31.19 -33.05
CA ALA A 467 -8.80 30.73 -34.31
C ALA A 467 -9.18 31.94 -35.18
N LEU A 468 -8.68 31.96 -36.41
CA LEU A 468 -9.00 32.99 -37.40
C LEU A 468 -10.31 32.63 -38.11
N ILE A 469 -11.23 33.59 -38.15
CA ILE A 469 -12.59 33.43 -38.62
C ILE A 469 -12.83 34.35 -39.81
N TRP A 470 -13.40 33.80 -40.89
CA TRP A 470 -13.82 34.59 -42.04
C TRP A 470 -14.97 35.54 -41.68
N PRO A 471 -15.09 36.73 -42.30
CA PRO A 471 -16.21 37.63 -42.05
C PRO A 471 -17.57 36.96 -42.21
N SER A 472 -17.71 36.10 -43.22
CA SER A 472 -18.92 35.30 -43.40
C SER A 472 -19.16 34.37 -42.20
N GLU A 473 -18.19 33.56 -41.78
CA GLU A 473 -18.34 32.70 -40.61
C GLU A 473 -18.65 33.49 -39.33
N TRP A 474 -18.05 34.66 -39.16
CA TRP A 474 -18.29 35.54 -38.02
C TRP A 474 -19.75 35.98 -37.92
N GLU A 475 -20.38 36.37 -39.02
CA GLU A 475 -21.83 36.68 -39.04
C GLU A 475 -22.69 35.49 -38.58
N ARG A 476 -22.27 34.25 -38.87
CA ARG A 476 -22.99 33.05 -38.43
C ARG A 476 -22.74 32.81 -36.94
N ILE A 477 -21.51 33.01 -36.47
CA ILE A 477 -21.16 32.93 -35.04
C ILE A 477 -21.98 33.91 -34.21
N GLN A 478 -22.12 35.17 -34.65
CA GLN A 478 -22.92 36.18 -33.94
C GLN A 478 -24.42 35.84 -33.85
N LYS A 479 -24.93 35.01 -34.77
CA LYS A 479 -26.33 34.54 -34.73
C LYS A 479 -26.50 33.31 -33.84
N LEU A 480 -25.47 32.47 -33.74
CA LEU A 480 -25.53 31.17 -33.06
C LEU A 480 -25.05 31.23 -31.61
N PHE A 481 -24.24 32.23 -31.25
CA PHE A 481 -23.61 32.34 -29.94
C PHE A 481 -23.69 33.76 -29.39
N VAL A 482 -23.76 33.88 -28.06
CA VAL A 482 -23.56 35.15 -27.37
C VAL A 482 -22.07 35.48 -27.39
N VAL A 483 -21.69 36.58 -28.01
CA VAL A 483 -20.29 37.02 -28.11
C VAL A 483 -20.05 38.10 -27.07
N ASP A 484 -19.07 37.90 -26.19
CA ASP A 484 -18.72 38.88 -25.16
C ASP A 484 -17.94 40.09 -25.72
N HIS A 485 -16.96 39.83 -26.58
CA HIS A 485 -16.08 40.83 -27.18
C HIS A 485 -15.80 40.49 -28.65
N ILE A 486 -15.87 41.51 -29.51
CA ILE A 486 -15.49 41.39 -30.91
C ILE A 486 -13.99 41.65 -31.00
N ILE A 487 -13.23 40.70 -31.58
CA ILE A 487 -11.81 40.90 -31.89
C ILE A 487 -11.65 40.81 -33.41
N LYS A 488 -11.23 41.91 -34.03
CA LYS A 488 -11.06 42.06 -35.48
C LYS A 488 -9.66 42.52 -35.80
N ILE A 489 -9.06 42.02 -36.88
CA ILE A 489 -7.81 42.53 -37.45
C ILE A 489 -8.09 43.03 -38.86
N THR A 490 -7.63 44.25 -39.14
CA THR A 490 -7.73 44.88 -40.45
C THR A 490 -6.34 45.08 -41.03
N ARG A 491 -6.15 44.73 -42.31
CA ARG A 491 -4.93 45.00 -43.08
C ARG A 491 -5.11 46.32 -43.84
N SER A 492 -4.17 47.24 -43.68
CA SER A 492 -4.08 48.49 -44.45
C SER A 492 -2.77 48.53 -45.23
N GLN A 493 -2.82 48.84 -46.53
CA GLN A 493 -1.62 49.01 -47.35
C GLN A 493 -1.05 50.42 -47.16
N ALA A 494 0.16 50.53 -46.61
CA ALA A 494 0.83 51.82 -46.38
C ALA A 494 1.88 52.10 -47.46
N GLY A 495 1.43 52.45 -48.68
CA GLY A 495 2.30 52.90 -49.77
C GLY A 495 2.62 51.86 -50.84
N ALA A 496 3.44 52.25 -51.82
CA ALA A 496 3.69 51.52 -53.08
C ALA A 496 4.59 50.27 -52.95
N ASP A 497 4.96 49.87 -51.73
CA ASP A 497 5.88 48.76 -51.46
C ASP A 497 5.12 47.57 -50.84
N PRO A 498 5.10 46.37 -51.46
CA PRO A 498 4.29 45.22 -51.01
C PRO A 498 4.57 44.71 -49.59
N GLU A 499 5.74 45.02 -49.01
CA GLU A 499 6.13 44.59 -47.66
C GLU A 499 5.73 45.58 -46.55
N SER A 500 5.12 46.73 -46.89
CA SER A 500 4.74 47.79 -45.93
C SER A 500 3.32 47.68 -45.37
N ALA A 501 2.72 46.48 -45.36
CA ALA A 501 1.37 46.29 -44.85
C ALA A 501 1.28 46.52 -43.33
N LEU A 502 0.37 47.40 -42.91
CA LEU A 502 0.07 47.66 -41.49
C LEU A 502 -1.14 46.82 -41.07
N TYR A 503 -1.04 46.18 -39.90
CA TYR A 503 -2.10 45.39 -39.31
C TYR A 503 -2.60 46.05 -38.03
N ILE A 504 -3.90 46.33 -37.97
CA ILE A 504 -4.53 47.03 -36.84
C ILE A 504 -5.59 46.09 -36.24
N SER A 505 -5.56 45.91 -34.92
CA SER A 505 -6.57 45.14 -34.20
C SER A 505 -7.58 46.04 -33.49
N GLU A 506 -8.82 45.56 -33.39
CA GLU A 506 -9.89 46.12 -32.56
C GLU A 506 -10.38 44.99 -31.64
N PRO A 507 -10.19 45.07 -30.31
CA PRO A 507 -9.52 46.13 -29.55
C PRO A 507 -8.02 46.26 -29.87
N GLN A 508 -7.45 47.44 -29.61
CA GLN A 508 -6.02 47.67 -29.80
C GLN A 508 -5.19 46.84 -28.80
N LEU A 509 -3.94 46.57 -29.17
CA LEU A 509 -2.95 45.97 -28.28
C LEU A 509 -2.80 46.83 -27.02
N CYS A 510 -2.76 46.20 -25.84
CA CYS A 510 -2.37 46.89 -24.60
C CYS A 510 -0.85 46.69 -24.38
N PRO A 511 0.01 47.70 -24.63
CA PRO A 511 1.47 47.52 -24.57
C PRO A 511 1.94 47.13 -23.16
N GLU A 512 1.41 47.80 -22.14
CA GLU A 512 1.77 47.58 -20.73
C GLU A 512 1.50 46.13 -20.28
N CYS A 513 0.31 45.59 -20.61
CA CYS A 513 -0.04 44.21 -20.26
C CYS A 513 0.71 43.18 -21.10
N ARG A 514 1.03 43.48 -22.37
CA ARG A 514 1.85 42.57 -23.20
C ARG A 514 3.27 42.48 -22.66
N GLU A 515 3.87 43.61 -22.30
CA GLU A 515 5.19 43.64 -21.66
C GLU A 515 5.18 42.90 -20.33
N GLY A 516 4.14 43.13 -19.50
CA GLY A 516 3.92 42.39 -18.27
C GLY A 516 3.82 40.87 -18.46
N LEU A 517 3.06 40.42 -19.47
CA LEU A 517 2.92 39.00 -19.81
C LEU A 517 4.25 38.38 -20.26
N LEU A 518 5.01 39.08 -21.11
CA LEU A 518 6.33 38.61 -21.56
C LEU A 518 7.32 38.52 -20.39
N CYS A 519 7.31 39.50 -19.49
CA CYS A 519 8.10 39.46 -18.27
C CYS A 519 7.70 38.30 -17.35
N GLN A 520 6.40 38.02 -17.22
CA GLN A 520 5.90 36.90 -16.43
C GLN A 520 6.30 35.56 -17.04
N GLN A 521 6.12 35.35 -18.35
CA GLN A 521 6.58 34.13 -19.03
C GLN A 521 8.08 33.89 -18.88
N GLN A 522 8.90 34.96 -18.92
CA GLN A 522 10.34 34.86 -18.65
C GLN A 522 10.66 34.50 -17.19
N ARG A 523 9.82 34.90 -16.23
CA ARG A 523 9.93 34.50 -14.81
C ARG A 523 9.48 33.06 -14.61
N ASP A 524 8.36 32.66 -15.22
CA ASP A 524 7.83 31.30 -15.15
C ASP A 524 8.80 30.29 -15.79
N LEU A 525 9.51 30.67 -16.87
CA LEU A 525 10.61 29.88 -17.43
C LEU A 525 11.81 29.73 -16.49
N ARG A 526 11.87 30.49 -15.39
CA ARG A 526 12.93 30.42 -14.36
C ARG A 526 12.43 29.82 -13.04
N GLU A 527 11.13 29.57 -12.92
CA GLU A 527 10.51 28.91 -11.77
C GLU A 527 10.17 27.46 -12.13
N TYR A 528 10.86 26.51 -11.49
CA TYR A 528 10.61 25.07 -11.66
C TYR A 528 10.27 24.45 -10.30
N THR A 529 9.19 23.67 -10.24
CA THR A 529 8.84 22.89 -9.04
C THR A 529 9.57 21.55 -8.98
N GLN A 530 9.93 20.96 -10.13
CA GLN A 530 10.82 19.79 -10.28
C GLN A 530 11.60 19.88 -11.60
N ALA A 531 12.92 19.70 -11.55
CA ALA A 531 13.78 19.64 -12.74
C ALA A 531 14.86 18.56 -12.59
N THR A 532 15.14 17.83 -13.68
CA THR A 532 16.22 16.83 -13.76
C THR A 532 17.52 17.53 -14.15
N ILE A 533 18.52 17.47 -13.27
CA ILE A 533 19.85 18.04 -13.50
C ILE A 533 20.78 16.94 -14.02
N TYR A 534 21.47 17.20 -15.13
CA TYR A 534 22.53 16.32 -15.64
C TYR A 534 23.89 16.85 -15.21
N ILE A 535 24.57 16.08 -14.34
CA ILE A 535 25.92 16.38 -13.87
C ILE A 535 26.92 15.57 -14.69
N HIS A 536 27.84 16.26 -15.35
CA HIS A 536 28.99 15.63 -16.00
C HIS A 536 30.25 15.83 -15.17
N LYS A 537 30.98 14.73 -14.91
CA LYS A 537 32.30 14.78 -14.29
C LYS A 537 33.31 15.25 -15.34
N VAL A 538 33.94 16.40 -15.09
CA VAL A 538 35.09 16.85 -15.87
C VAL A 538 36.26 15.91 -15.57
N VAL A 539 36.76 15.21 -16.59
CA VAL A 539 37.97 14.40 -16.50
C VAL A 539 39.06 15.17 -17.24
N ASP A 540 40.13 15.53 -16.53
CA ASP A 540 41.26 16.23 -17.10
C ASP A 540 41.87 15.44 -18.27
N ASN A 541 41.90 16.07 -19.43
CA ASN A 541 42.48 15.52 -20.65
C ASN A 541 44.01 15.43 -20.50
N LYS A 542 44.52 14.28 -20.05
CA LYS A 542 45.89 13.84 -20.34
C LYS A 542 45.87 12.60 -21.23
N LYS A 543 45.59 12.81 -22.52
CA LYS A 543 45.96 11.83 -23.55
C LYS A 543 47.43 12.03 -23.91
N VAL A 544 48.28 11.17 -23.34
CA VAL A 544 49.60 10.86 -23.91
C VAL A 544 49.38 10.04 -25.18
N ARG A 545 49.96 10.50 -26.28
CA ARG A 545 50.03 9.79 -27.57
C ARG A 545 50.96 8.58 -27.46
N ALA A 546 50.57 7.47 -28.09
CA ALA A 546 51.35 6.66 -29.06
C ALA A 546 50.86 5.21 -29.09
N PRO A 547 51.19 4.41 -30.13
CA PRO A 547 51.02 4.67 -31.54
C PRO A 547 50.23 3.55 -32.22
N SER A 548 49.95 3.75 -33.51
CA SER A 548 49.09 2.97 -34.39
C SER A 548 49.74 1.72 -34.99
N LEU A 549 48.88 0.70 -35.20
CA LEU A 549 48.83 -0.29 -36.29
C LEU A 549 49.76 -1.52 -36.25
N PRO A 550 49.42 -2.62 -36.96
CA PRO A 550 48.24 -2.85 -37.83
C PRO A 550 47.04 -3.50 -37.13
#